data_AF-D6A0F2-F1
#
_entry.id   AF-D6A0F2-F1
#
_cell.length_a   1.000
_cell.length_b   1.000
_cell.length_c   1.000
_cell.angle_alpha   90.00
_cell.angle_beta   90.00
_cell.angle_gamma   90.00
#
_symmetry.space_group_name_H-M   'P 1'
#
loop_
_entity.id
_entity.type
_entity.pdbx_description
1 polymer ?
#
loop_
_entity_poly.entity_id
_entity_poly.type
_entity_poly.pdbx_seq_one_letter_code
_entity_poly.pdbx_strand_id
1 'polypeptide(L)'
;MTARAGEPFDTNRAASGIEAALSAPVPTAGPTADEGEPATGEWTVTRGEGFLLLPLWESEALTGVYGARWNDAEAAAEANLAALVAELDRRWGPHRTLSMRVPLHRGRTGEPLPEPFRTLAARDCYGDLAVWGPVRPGGPPAAPRWLALSLNQSDGDAPMIMTALISDRPLTEPADRD
;
A
#
# COMPACT_ATOMS: atom_id res chain seq x y z
N MET A 1 6.53 -8.28 9.65
CA MET A 1 7.81 -7.87 9.06
C MET A 1 7.74 -8.11 7.56
N THR A 2 8.11 -7.10 6.81
CA THR A 2 8.16 -7.08 5.36
C THR A 2 9.56 -7.42 4.90
N ALA A 3 9.71 -7.81 3.64
CA ALA A 3 11.02 -8.02 3.02
C ALA A 3 11.83 -6.71 2.83
N ARG A 4 11.33 -5.58 3.35
CA ARG A 4 11.96 -4.25 3.30
C ARG A 4 12.42 -3.75 4.67
N ALA A 5 12.27 -4.56 5.71
CA ALA A 5 12.71 -4.20 7.05
C ALA A 5 14.23 -3.92 7.07
N GLY A 6 14.62 -2.82 7.70
CA GLY A 6 16.03 -2.40 7.82
C GLY A 6 16.62 -1.74 6.57
N GLU A 7 15.88 -1.62 5.46
CA GLU A 7 16.34 -0.84 4.30
C GLU A 7 16.05 0.66 4.50
N PRO A 8 17.00 1.57 4.17
CA PRO A 8 16.69 2.98 4.10
C PRO A 8 15.65 3.25 3.00
N PHE A 9 14.84 4.29 3.20
CA PHE A 9 13.90 4.72 2.18
C PHE A 9 14.63 5.28 0.96
N ASP A 10 14.25 4.82 -0.22
CA ASP A 10 14.75 5.33 -1.50
C ASP A 10 13.57 5.50 -2.45
N THR A 11 13.30 6.75 -2.84
CA THR A 11 12.19 7.13 -3.70
C THR A 11 12.30 6.51 -5.10
N ASN A 12 13.50 6.44 -5.66
CA ASN A 12 13.70 5.88 -7.00
C ASN A 12 13.47 4.36 -6.99
N ARG A 13 13.99 3.66 -5.98
CA ARG A 13 13.75 2.22 -5.77
C ARG A 13 12.26 1.94 -5.61
N ALA A 14 11.58 2.70 -4.76
CA ALA A 14 10.14 2.54 -4.55
C ALA A 14 9.35 2.76 -5.84
N ALA A 15 9.65 3.84 -6.59
CA ALA A 15 9.01 4.14 -7.86
C ALA A 15 9.28 3.06 -8.93
N SER A 16 10.52 2.56 -9.03
CA SER A 16 10.85 1.44 -9.93
C SER A 16 10.15 0.14 -9.53
N GLY A 17 10.01 -0.14 -8.23
CA GLY A 17 9.24 -1.29 -7.74
C GLY A 17 7.76 -1.20 -8.13
N ILE A 18 7.17 -0.01 -8.06
CA ILE A 18 5.80 0.26 -8.51
C ILE A 18 5.67 0.05 -10.02
N GLU A 19 6.59 0.54 -10.84
CA GLU A 19 6.57 0.34 -12.29
C GLU A 19 6.68 -1.13 -12.69
N ALA A 20 7.53 -1.89 -12.00
CA ALA A 20 7.62 -3.33 -12.17
C ALA A 20 6.29 -4.01 -11.79
N ALA A 21 5.67 -3.62 -10.67
CA ALA A 21 4.37 -4.16 -10.23
C ALA A 21 3.23 -3.80 -11.18
N LEU A 22 3.22 -2.59 -11.74
CA LEU A 22 2.25 -2.15 -12.77
C LEU A 22 2.34 -2.99 -14.05
N SER A 23 3.53 -3.49 -14.36
CA SER A 23 3.81 -4.33 -15.54
C SER A 23 3.63 -5.82 -15.26
N ALA A 24 3.47 -6.22 -14.00
CA ALA A 24 3.35 -7.61 -13.60
C ALA A 24 1.94 -8.16 -13.92
N PRO A 25 1.82 -9.48 -14.17
CA PRO A 25 0.52 -10.14 -14.26
C PRO A 25 -0.27 -9.99 -12.95
N VAL A 26 -1.53 -9.61 -13.08
CA VAL A 26 -2.50 -9.56 -11.98
C VAL A 26 -3.38 -10.81 -12.08
N PRO A 27 -3.60 -11.55 -10.98
CA PRO A 27 -4.48 -12.71 -11.00
C PRO A 27 -5.89 -12.34 -11.45
N THR A 28 -6.48 -13.12 -12.36
CA THR A 28 -7.85 -12.88 -12.85
C THR A 28 -8.91 -13.68 -12.08
N ALA A 29 -8.48 -14.63 -11.25
CA ALA A 29 -9.32 -15.45 -10.37
C ALA A 29 -8.46 -16.08 -9.26
N GLY A 30 -9.12 -16.60 -8.23
CA GLY A 30 -8.50 -17.43 -7.20
C GLY A 30 -8.48 -16.79 -5.80
N PRO A 31 -8.05 -17.56 -4.78
CA PRO A 31 -7.97 -17.05 -3.42
C PRO A 31 -6.89 -15.96 -3.32
N THR A 32 -7.09 -15.04 -2.39
CA THR A 32 -6.01 -14.12 -1.99
C THR A 32 -4.95 -14.89 -1.22
N ALA A 33 -3.68 -14.70 -1.57
CA ALA A 33 -2.57 -15.40 -0.97
C ALA A 33 -1.36 -14.48 -0.79
N ASP A 34 -0.62 -14.75 0.28
CA ASP A 34 0.61 -14.06 0.61
C ASP A 34 1.81 -14.82 0.05
N GLU A 35 2.73 -14.07 -0.54
CA GLU A 35 4.07 -14.52 -0.86
C GLU A 35 5.04 -13.90 0.16
N GLY A 36 6.01 -14.71 0.57
CA GLY A 36 7.09 -14.30 1.43
C GLY A 36 8.44 -14.61 0.82
N GLU A 37 9.47 -13.94 1.29
CA GLU A 37 10.85 -14.24 0.95
C GLU A 37 11.16 -15.70 1.34
N PRO A 38 11.63 -16.56 0.41
CA PRO A 38 11.82 -17.99 0.69
C PRO A 38 12.66 -18.32 1.92
N ALA A 39 13.63 -17.47 2.27
CA ALA A 39 14.53 -17.69 3.41
C ALA A 39 13.94 -17.23 4.75
N THR A 40 13.20 -16.11 4.77
CA THR A 40 12.77 -15.44 6.01
C THR A 40 11.27 -15.51 6.25
N GLY A 41 10.49 -15.81 5.21
CA GLY A 41 9.02 -15.74 5.23
C GLY A 41 8.49 -14.30 5.29
N GLU A 42 9.36 -13.30 5.22
CA GLU A 42 8.98 -11.89 5.28
C GLU A 42 8.11 -11.51 4.08
N TRP A 43 7.07 -10.73 4.34
CA TRP A 43 6.05 -10.44 3.34
C TRP A 43 6.64 -9.66 2.15
N THR A 44 6.47 -10.21 0.94
CA THR A 44 6.94 -9.59 -0.32
C THR A 44 5.80 -9.06 -1.18
N VAL A 45 4.70 -9.81 -1.27
CA VAL A 45 3.50 -9.41 -2.01
C VAL A 45 2.30 -10.23 -1.53
N THR A 46 1.13 -9.62 -1.53
CA THR A 46 -0.17 -10.31 -1.47
C THR A 46 -0.81 -10.22 -2.84
N ARG A 47 -1.23 -11.37 -3.37
CA ARG A 47 -1.89 -11.48 -4.67
C ARG A 47 -3.34 -11.86 -4.45
N GLY A 48 -4.26 -11.12 -5.04
CA GLY A 48 -5.67 -11.47 -5.06
C GLY A 48 -6.27 -11.24 -6.44
N GLU A 49 -7.51 -11.68 -6.61
CA GLU A 49 -8.23 -11.46 -7.85
C GLU A 49 -8.33 -9.96 -8.18
N GLY A 50 -7.69 -9.56 -9.28
CA GLY A 50 -7.68 -8.19 -9.77
C GLY A 50 -6.76 -7.23 -9.00
N PHE A 51 -5.90 -7.71 -8.10
CA PHE A 51 -4.94 -6.83 -7.43
C PHE A 51 -3.63 -7.47 -6.97
N LEU A 52 -2.64 -6.61 -6.72
CA LEU A 52 -1.39 -6.90 -6.02
C LEU A 52 -1.21 -5.88 -4.90
N LEU A 53 -0.85 -6.31 -3.70
CA LEU A 53 -0.48 -5.44 -2.58
C LEU A 53 0.95 -5.76 -2.16
N LEU A 54 1.83 -4.77 -2.10
CA LEU A 54 3.24 -4.99 -1.78
C LEU A 54 3.79 -3.89 -0.85
N PRO A 55 4.64 -4.25 0.12
CA PRO A 55 5.39 -3.28 0.91
C PRO A 55 6.50 -2.63 0.07
N LEU A 56 6.64 -1.32 0.19
CA LEU A 56 7.69 -0.52 -0.45
C LEU A 56 8.80 -0.16 0.52
N TRP A 57 8.46 -0.03 1.81
CA TRP A 57 9.35 0.36 2.88
C TRP A 57 8.73 0.03 4.24
N GLU A 58 9.56 -0.23 5.24
CA GLU A 58 9.20 -0.43 6.64
C GLU A 58 10.16 0.38 7.52
N SER A 59 9.64 1.10 8.50
CA SER A 59 10.45 1.84 9.47
C SER A 59 11.20 0.90 10.41
N GLU A 60 12.10 1.46 11.23
CA GLU A 60 12.59 0.75 12.40
C GLU A 60 11.43 0.42 13.36
N ALA A 61 11.64 -0.60 14.19
CA ALA A 61 10.69 -0.95 15.24
C ALA A 61 10.51 0.22 16.22
N LEU A 62 9.26 0.54 16.55
CA LEU A 62 8.93 1.67 17.43
C LEU A 62 8.73 1.25 18.89
N THR A 63 8.98 -0.02 19.21
CA THR A 63 8.91 -0.54 20.58
C THR A 63 9.79 0.27 21.53
N GLY A 64 9.16 0.91 22.52
CA GLY A 64 9.87 1.72 23.51
C GLY A 64 10.29 3.11 23.01
N VAL A 65 9.83 3.54 21.84
CA VAL A 65 10.03 4.89 21.30
C VAL A 65 8.85 5.76 21.72
N TYR A 66 9.13 6.89 22.38
CA TYR A 66 8.09 7.77 22.93
C TYR A 66 8.39 9.25 22.72
N GLY A 67 7.34 10.07 22.82
CA GLY A 67 7.43 11.52 22.82
C GLY A 67 8.06 12.05 21.54
N ALA A 68 9.01 12.99 21.67
CA ALA A 68 9.60 13.66 20.51
C ALA A 68 10.20 12.69 19.47
N ARG A 69 10.84 11.60 19.90
CA ARG A 69 11.42 10.63 18.95
C ARG A 69 10.36 9.88 18.15
N TRP A 70 9.20 9.64 18.75
CA TRP A 70 8.07 9.03 18.05
C TRP A 70 7.53 10.00 16.99
N ASN A 71 7.34 11.28 17.36
CA ASN A 71 6.91 12.32 16.43
C ASN A 71 7.91 12.51 15.27
N ASP A 72 9.22 12.44 15.56
CA ASP A 72 10.25 12.55 14.53
C ASP A 72 10.20 11.36 13.55
N ALA A 73 9.92 10.14 14.05
CA ALA A 73 9.74 8.96 13.21
C ALA A 73 8.49 9.05 12.33
N GLU A 74 7.37 9.53 12.90
CA GLU A 74 6.14 9.81 12.15
C GLU A 74 6.38 10.85 11.05
N ALA A 75 6.96 12.00 11.39
CA ALA A 75 7.26 13.06 10.44
C ALA A 75 8.21 12.60 9.32
N ALA A 76 9.19 11.74 9.63
CA ALA A 76 10.09 11.17 8.63
C ALA A 76 9.34 10.21 7.69
N ALA A 77 8.45 9.37 8.21
CA ALA A 77 7.64 8.46 7.40
C ALA A 77 6.65 9.21 6.49
N GLU A 78 6.01 10.27 7.01
CA GLU A 78 5.15 11.16 6.22
C GLU A 78 5.94 11.89 5.13
N ALA A 79 7.14 12.39 5.44
CA ALA A 79 8.00 13.03 4.46
C ALA A 79 8.43 12.05 3.33
N ASN A 80 8.71 10.79 3.68
CA ASN A 80 8.99 9.74 2.70
C ASN A 80 7.78 9.47 1.79
N LEU A 81 6.58 9.36 2.36
CA LEU A 81 5.34 9.22 1.58
C LEU A 81 5.15 10.42 0.65
N ALA A 82 5.28 11.64 1.16
CA ALA A 82 5.11 12.86 0.39
C ALA A 82 6.11 12.96 -0.78
N ALA A 83 7.38 12.57 -0.56
CA ALA A 83 8.40 12.54 -1.60
C ALA A 83 8.03 11.57 -2.73
N LEU A 84 7.54 10.37 -2.39
CA LEU A 84 7.10 9.40 -3.39
C LEU A 84 5.83 9.85 -4.11
N VAL A 85 4.84 10.37 -3.38
CA VAL A 85 3.62 10.94 -3.96
C VAL A 85 3.96 12.04 -4.96
N ALA A 86 4.84 12.98 -4.61
CA ALA A 86 5.27 14.05 -5.52
C ALA A 86 5.96 13.50 -6.77
N GLU A 87 6.79 12.47 -6.64
CA GLU A 87 7.44 11.82 -7.79
C GLU A 87 6.42 11.11 -8.69
N LEU A 88 5.39 10.48 -8.13
CA LEU A 88 4.33 9.84 -8.90
C LEU A 88 3.37 10.86 -9.54
N ASP A 89 3.06 11.95 -8.85
CA ASP A 89 2.27 13.05 -9.39
C ASP A 89 2.97 13.68 -10.61
N ARG A 90 4.31 13.79 -10.57
CA ARG A 90 5.11 14.24 -11.73
C ARG A 90 5.01 13.27 -12.92
N ARG A 91 4.83 11.96 -12.68
CA ARG A 91 4.76 10.93 -13.73
C ARG A 91 3.35 10.77 -14.31
N TRP A 92 2.33 10.77 -13.47
CA TRP A 92 0.96 10.38 -13.86
C TRP A 92 -0.09 11.47 -13.63
N GLY A 93 0.32 12.66 -13.20
CA GLY A 93 -0.58 13.74 -12.82
C GLY A 93 -1.08 13.59 -11.38
N PRO A 94 -1.87 14.57 -10.89
CA PRO A 94 -2.27 14.61 -9.50
C PRO A 94 -3.09 13.39 -9.11
N HIS A 95 -2.77 12.81 -7.96
CA HIS A 95 -3.58 11.79 -7.32
C HIS A 95 -4.91 12.34 -6.79
N ARG A 96 -5.84 11.42 -6.52
CA ARG A 96 -6.97 11.68 -5.63
C ARG A 96 -6.78 10.91 -4.33
N THR A 97 -7.28 11.44 -3.24
CA THR A 97 -7.32 10.73 -1.95
C THR A 97 -8.58 9.88 -1.86
N LEU A 98 -8.46 8.66 -1.33
CA LEU A 98 -9.58 7.78 -0.98
C LEU A 98 -9.45 7.45 0.52
N SER A 99 -10.48 7.77 1.30
CA SER A 99 -10.41 7.60 2.75
C SER A 99 -10.56 6.14 3.17
N MET A 100 -9.74 5.69 4.12
CA MET A 100 -9.84 4.36 4.71
C MET A 100 -10.72 4.33 5.97
N ARG A 101 -11.44 5.43 6.27
CA ARG A 101 -12.31 5.54 7.44
C ARG A 101 -13.41 4.48 7.47
N VAL A 102 -14.12 4.26 6.36
CA VAL A 102 -15.20 3.27 6.27
C VAL A 102 -14.64 1.84 6.38
N PRO A 103 -13.60 1.45 5.61
CA PRO A 103 -12.88 0.20 5.85
C PRO A 103 -12.44 -0.04 7.30
N LEU A 104 -11.85 0.97 7.95
CA LEU A 104 -11.41 0.88 9.34
C LEU A 104 -12.58 0.59 10.29
N HIS A 105 -13.69 1.29 10.13
CA HIS A 105 -14.86 1.08 10.98
C HIS A 105 -15.44 -0.34 10.78
N ARG A 106 -15.64 -0.75 9.52
CA ARG A 106 -16.19 -2.07 9.18
C ARG A 106 -15.29 -3.23 9.57
N GLY A 107 -13.98 -3.07 9.41
CA GLY A 107 -13.00 -4.06 9.84
C GLY A 107 -13.09 -4.34 11.34
N ARG A 108 -13.35 -3.31 12.15
CA ARG A 108 -13.55 -3.45 13.60
C ARG A 108 -14.90 -4.06 13.99
N THR A 109 -15.94 -3.88 13.18
CA THR A 109 -17.29 -4.43 13.45
C THR A 109 -17.50 -5.82 12.85
N GLY A 110 -16.55 -6.33 12.06
CA GLY A 110 -16.67 -7.61 11.36
C GLY A 110 -17.60 -7.54 10.14
N GLU A 111 -17.92 -6.33 9.67
CA GLU A 111 -18.75 -6.13 8.49
C GLU A 111 -18.01 -6.53 7.20
N PRO A 112 -18.70 -7.11 6.21
CA PRO A 112 -18.07 -7.48 4.95
C PRO A 112 -17.50 -6.29 4.19
N LEU A 113 -16.25 -6.41 3.75
CA LEU A 113 -15.59 -5.48 2.83
C LEU A 113 -15.39 -6.15 1.47
N PRO A 114 -15.54 -5.40 0.35
CA PRO A 114 -15.12 -5.89 -0.95
C PRO A 114 -13.59 -5.93 -1.05
N GLU A 115 -13.06 -6.78 -1.92
CA GLU A 115 -11.64 -6.64 -2.31
C GLU A 115 -11.43 -5.35 -3.12
N PRO A 116 -10.26 -4.70 -3.00
CA PRO A 116 -9.09 -5.08 -2.19
C PRO A 116 -9.12 -4.58 -0.72
N PHE A 117 -10.18 -3.88 -0.30
CA PHE A 117 -10.28 -3.30 1.04
C PHE A 117 -10.32 -4.33 2.16
N ARG A 118 -10.91 -5.50 1.91
CA ARG A 118 -10.86 -6.63 2.83
C ARG A 118 -9.42 -7.06 3.12
N THR A 119 -8.61 -7.19 2.07
CA THR A 119 -7.19 -7.54 2.21
C THR A 119 -6.40 -6.45 2.92
N LEU A 120 -6.63 -5.17 2.59
CA LEU A 120 -6.01 -4.05 3.31
C LEU A 120 -6.33 -4.10 4.81
N ALA A 121 -7.61 -4.27 5.17
CA ALA A 121 -8.05 -4.37 6.56
C ALA A 121 -7.43 -5.58 7.29
N ALA A 122 -7.37 -6.74 6.63
CA ALA A 122 -6.73 -7.94 7.19
C ALA A 122 -5.21 -7.81 7.39
N ARG A 123 -4.59 -6.80 6.75
CA ARG A 123 -3.17 -6.46 6.88
C ARG A 123 -2.92 -5.22 7.73
N ASP A 124 -3.94 -4.76 8.47
CA ASP A 124 -3.90 -3.50 9.24
C ASP A 124 -3.46 -2.27 8.43
N CYS A 125 -3.72 -2.30 7.12
CA CYS A 125 -3.42 -1.20 6.21
C CYS A 125 -4.60 -0.23 6.17
N TYR A 126 -4.62 0.72 7.11
CA TYR A 126 -5.72 1.68 7.28
C TYR A 126 -5.34 3.13 6.98
N GLY A 127 -4.15 3.39 6.45
CA GLY A 127 -3.80 4.74 5.96
C GLY A 127 -4.61 5.11 4.73
N ASP A 128 -4.92 6.40 4.59
CA ASP A 128 -5.63 6.89 3.40
C ASP A 128 -4.83 6.63 2.13
N LEU A 129 -5.56 6.34 1.04
CA LEU A 129 -4.95 5.95 -0.22
C LEU A 129 -4.75 7.17 -1.11
N ALA A 130 -3.52 7.47 -1.51
CA ALA A 130 -3.23 8.31 -2.66
C ALA A 130 -3.39 7.47 -3.93
N VAL A 131 -4.36 7.80 -4.79
CA VAL A 131 -4.76 6.96 -5.94
C VAL A 131 -4.49 7.64 -7.27
N TRP A 132 -3.81 6.92 -8.17
CA TRP A 132 -3.64 7.25 -9.58
C TRP A 132 -4.37 6.23 -10.44
N GLY A 133 -5.00 6.69 -11.53
CA GLY A 133 -5.51 5.81 -12.55
C GLY A 133 -6.62 6.43 -13.39
N PRO A 134 -6.86 5.89 -14.61
CA PRO A 134 -6.16 4.76 -15.21
C PRO A 134 -4.73 5.10 -15.65
N VAL A 135 -3.73 4.37 -15.13
CA VAL A 135 -2.34 4.45 -15.58
C VAL A 135 -2.10 3.37 -16.63
N ARG A 136 -1.33 3.70 -17.66
CA ARG A 136 -0.89 2.74 -18.68
C ARG A 136 0.60 2.50 -18.49
N PRO A 137 1.03 1.33 -18.01
CA PRO A 137 2.45 1.00 -17.95
C PRO A 137 3.04 1.07 -19.36
N GLY A 138 4.29 1.53 -19.48
CA GLY A 138 4.98 1.55 -20.77
C GLY A 138 5.17 0.13 -21.30
N GLY A 139 4.66 -0.16 -22.49
CA GLY A 139 4.77 -1.48 -23.14
C GLY A 139 3.56 -1.81 -24.04
N PRO A 140 3.67 -2.81 -24.93
CA PRO A 140 2.56 -3.22 -25.80
C PRO A 140 1.41 -3.86 -25.00
N PRO A 141 0.18 -3.77 -25.53
CA PRO A 141 -0.94 -3.12 -24.85
C PRO A 141 -1.25 -3.75 -23.48
N ALA A 142 -0.69 -3.16 -22.43
CA ALA A 142 -1.12 -3.46 -21.07
C ALA A 142 -2.47 -2.79 -20.81
N ALA A 143 -3.43 -3.56 -20.27
CA ALA A 143 -4.69 -3.01 -19.80
C ALA A 143 -4.44 -1.90 -18.75
N PRO A 144 -5.30 -0.87 -18.67
CA PRO A 144 -5.15 0.17 -17.66
C PRO A 144 -5.10 -0.43 -16.26
N ARG A 145 -4.33 0.21 -15.38
CA ARG A 145 -4.20 -0.13 -13.98
C ARG A 145 -4.55 1.05 -13.10
N TRP A 146 -4.87 0.77 -11.85
CA TRP A 146 -4.97 1.74 -10.78
C TRP A 146 -3.89 1.45 -9.77
N LEU A 147 -3.24 2.50 -9.30
CA LEU A 147 -2.24 2.47 -8.25
C LEU A 147 -2.79 3.20 -7.04
N ALA A 148 -2.63 2.63 -5.86
CA ALA A 148 -2.80 3.32 -4.60
C ALA A 148 -1.52 3.22 -3.76
N LEU A 149 -1.16 4.30 -3.07
CA LEU A 149 -0.13 4.32 -2.03
C LEU A 149 -0.75 4.61 -0.68
N SER A 150 -0.21 4.00 0.36
CA SER A 150 -0.60 4.24 1.75
C SER A 150 0.61 4.15 2.67
N LEU A 151 0.59 4.93 3.75
CA LEU A 151 1.43 4.74 4.93
C LEU A 151 0.56 4.19 6.06
N ASN A 152 0.94 3.05 6.61
CA ASN A 152 0.13 2.31 7.57
C ASN A 152 0.90 2.03 8.85
N GLN A 153 0.17 1.86 9.94
CA GLN A 153 0.72 1.40 11.22
C GLN A 153 -0.35 0.59 11.95
N SER A 154 -0.02 -0.63 12.37
CA SER A 154 -0.98 -1.53 13.04
C SER A 154 -1.33 -1.06 14.46
N ASP A 155 -0.32 -0.69 15.24
CA ASP A 155 -0.44 -0.15 16.59
C ASP A 155 0.75 0.80 16.91
N GLY A 156 0.75 1.44 18.08
CA GLY A 156 1.74 2.46 18.43
C GLY A 156 3.20 1.97 18.54
N ASP A 157 3.42 0.67 18.73
CA ASP A 157 4.75 0.05 18.82
C ASP A 157 5.17 -0.62 17.50
N ALA A 158 4.21 -0.91 16.61
CA ALA A 158 4.44 -1.47 15.30
C ALA A 158 5.20 -0.49 14.40
N PRO A 159 6.10 -0.98 13.53
CA PRO A 159 6.74 -0.16 12.52
C PRO A 159 5.70 0.42 11.54
N MET A 160 6.01 1.58 10.99
CA MET A 160 5.24 2.17 9.91
C MET A 160 5.62 1.49 8.59
N ILE A 161 4.62 1.12 7.80
CA ILE A 161 4.80 0.39 6.54
C ILE A 161 4.17 1.17 5.40
N MET A 162 4.98 1.51 4.41
CA MET A 162 4.49 2.06 3.16
C MET A 162 4.14 0.94 2.20
N THR A 163 2.93 0.96 1.63
CA THR A 163 2.44 -0.09 0.73
C THR A 163 1.97 0.50 -0.60
N ALA A 164 2.18 -0.24 -1.68
CA ALA A 164 1.51 -0.03 -2.96
C ALA A 164 0.42 -1.08 -3.17
N LEU A 165 -0.69 -0.65 -3.76
CA LEU A 165 -1.76 -1.50 -4.26
C LEU A 165 -1.92 -1.25 -5.76
N ILE A 166 -1.77 -2.30 -6.56
CA ILE A 166 -2.06 -2.28 -8.00
C ILE A 166 -3.40 -2.99 -8.22
N SER A 167 -4.31 -2.38 -8.96
CA SER A 167 -5.58 -3.01 -9.34
C SER A 167 -5.82 -2.95 -10.85
N ASP A 168 -6.49 -3.97 -11.37
CA ASP A 168 -7.04 -3.99 -12.73
C ASP A 168 -8.38 -3.26 -12.88
N ARG A 169 -8.93 -2.76 -11.76
CA ARG A 169 -10.22 -2.08 -11.66
C ARG A 169 -10.10 -0.75 -10.91
N PRO A 170 -11.02 0.21 -11.13
CA PRO A 170 -11.08 1.44 -10.35
C PRO A 170 -11.27 1.18 -8.85
N LEU A 171 -10.48 1.85 -8.02
CA LEU A 171 -10.63 1.84 -6.56
C LEU A 171 -11.72 2.85 -6.14
N THR A 172 -12.86 2.37 -5.66
CA THR A 172 -13.96 3.25 -5.20
C THR A 172 -14.09 3.15 -3.69
N GLU A 173 -14.24 4.29 -3.01
CA GLU A 173 -14.47 4.29 -1.57
C GLU A 173 -15.72 3.44 -1.24
N PRO A 174 -15.64 2.49 -0.30
CA PRO A 174 -16.82 1.76 0.12
C PRO A 174 -17.84 2.73 0.68
N ALA A 175 -19.06 2.68 0.16
CA ALA A 175 -20.14 3.53 0.66
C ALA A 175 -20.35 3.29 2.15
N ASP A 176 -20.54 4.36 2.93
CA ASP A 176 -21.18 4.27 4.23
C ASP A 176 -22.55 3.62 4.03
N ARG A 177 -22.93 2.70 4.92
CA ARG A 177 -24.30 2.20 4.95
C ARG A 177 -25.08 3.12 5.86
N ASP A 178 -26.24 3.57 5.38
CA ASP A 178 -27.23 4.30 6.17
C ASP A 178 -27.67 3.50 7.41
#